data_AF-A0A382YR03-F1
#
_entry.id   AF-A0A382YR03-F1
#
_cell.length_a   1.000
_cell.length_b   1.000
_cell.length_c   1.000
_cell.angle_alpha   90.00
_cell.angle_beta   90.00
_cell.angle_gamma   90.00
#
_symmetry.space_group_name_H-M   'P 1'
#
loop_
_entity.id
_entity.type
_entity.pdbx_description
1 polymer ?
#
loop_
_entity_poly.entity_id
_entity_poly.type
_entity_poly.pdbx_seq_one_letter_code
_entity_poly.pdbx_strand_id
1 'polypeptide(L)'
;DQDALIKVIEIVDESMFYREGNRRLFKAMVRIFSRGDVVDLITLKNELENTDGLGTVGGASYLSDLLDAVPTAANITYHAQIVRNKAMLRRLIDAASGIIRNVQGQGEKSVEEVLDEAERSVFRVAESHDRRGFVRVKEILHRTMENIEEMQEASGGITGSPSGFPDLDLMTTGFQKGDLVIVAGRPAMGKTSWILNVAQSLAINHDTPVAIFSLEMSKEQLVQRFLCAEGKVDAQKLRQGRMNEEEWKRLAVAAGRLNTAP
;
A
#
# COMPACT_ATOMS: atom_id res chain seq x y z
N ASP A 1 -10.00 -29.25 -16.26
CA ASP A 1 -9.81 -29.10 -14.81
C ASP A 1 -10.43 -27.77 -14.39
N GLN A 2 -11.52 -27.80 -13.62
CA GLN A 2 -12.30 -26.60 -13.28
C GLN A 2 -11.62 -25.74 -12.21
N ASP A 3 -10.88 -26.36 -11.29
CA ASP A 3 -10.18 -25.66 -10.22
C ASP A 3 -8.97 -24.87 -10.74
N ALA A 4 -8.46 -25.25 -11.92
CA ALA A 4 -7.37 -24.54 -12.58
C ALA A 4 -7.73 -23.09 -12.89
N LEU A 5 -8.97 -22.82 -13.30
CA LEU A 5 -9.40 -21.45 -13.63
C LEU A 5 -9.45 -20.55 -12.40
N ILE A 6 -9.88 -21.07 -11.25
CA ILE A 6 -9.92 -20.33 -9.98
C ILE A 6 -8.52 -19.81 -9.63
N LYS A 7 -7.52 -20.69 -9.69
CA LYS A 7 -6.12 -20.33 -9.41
C LYS A 7 -5.56 -19.31 -10.40
N VAL A 8 -6.02 -19.32 -11.65
CA VAL A 8 -5.51 -18.44 -12.71
C VAL A 8 -6.12 -17.05 -12.65
N ILE A 9 -7.41 -16.94 -12.34
CA ILE A 9 -8.12 -15.64 -12.23
C ILE A 9 -7.49 -14.75 -11.14
N GLU A 10 -6.89 -15.34 -10.11
CA GLU A 10 -6.13 -14.59 -9.08
C GLU A 10 -4.79 -14.04 -9.59
N ILE A 11 -4.25 -14.57 -10.67
CA ILE A 11 -2.86 -14.31 -11.14
C ILE A 11 -2.81 -13.54 -12.46
N VAL A 12 -3.84 -13.64 -13.32
CA VAL A 12 -3.88 -12.97 -14.62
C VAL A 12 -5.27 -12.46 -14.96
N ASP A 13 -5.30 -11.31 -15.65
CA ASP A 13 -6.50 -10.73 -16.27
C ASP A 13 -6.44 -10.82 -17.80
N GLU A 14 -7.56 -10.58 -18.49
CA GLU A 14 -7.64 -10.70 -19.95
C GLU A 14 -6.65 -9.78 -20.70
N SER A 15 -6.30 -8.61 -20.16
CA SER A 15 -5.35 -7.69 -20.78
C SER A 15 -3.91 -8.21 -20.76
N MET A 16 -3.62 -9.20 -19.91
CA MET A 16 -2.28 -9.79 -19.77
C MET A 16 -1.91 -10.74 -20.90
N PHE A 17 -2.88 -11.23 -21.67
CA PHE A 17 -2.57 -12.05 -22.84
C PHE A 17 -2.07 -11.15 -23.98
N TYR A 18 -1.01 -11.58 -24.67
CA TYR A 18 -0.47 -10.83 -25.80
C TYR A 18 -1.34 -10.96 -27.05
N ARG A 19 -1.79 -12.19 -27.34
CA ARG A 19 -2.64 -12.49 -28.49
C ARG A 19 -4.09 -12.15 -28.18
N GLU A 20 -4.71 -11.38 -29.07
CA GLU A 20 -6.12 -10.96 -28.95
C GLU A 20 -7.08 -12.15 -28.80
N GLY A 21 -6.86 -13.23 -29.55
CA GLY A 21 -7.65 -14.45 -29.43
C GLY A 21 -7.65 -15.03 -28.02
N ASN A 22 -6.50 -15.03 -27.34
CA ASN A 22 -6.38 -15.52 -25.96
C ASN A 22 -7.03 -14.58 -24.95
N ARG A 23 -7.02 -13.26 -25.21
CA ARG A 23 -7.74 -12.28 -24.37
C ARG A 23 -9.23 -12.57 -24.38
N ARG A 24 -9.79 -12.74 -25.58
CA ARG A 24 -11.22 -13.03 -25.79
C ARG A 24 -11.62 -14.38 -25.21
N LEU A 25 -10.77 -15.39 -25.41
CA LEU A 25 -10.95 -16.71 -24.82
C LEU A 25 -11.04 -16.62 -23.29
N PHE A 26 -10.05 -15.99 -22.65
CA PHE A 26 -10.01 -15.84 -21.20
C PHE A 26 -11.21 -15.04 -20.69
N LYS A 27 -11.57 -13.94 -21.36
CA LYS A 27 -12.76 -13.15 -21.04
C LYS A 27 -14.05 -13.97 -21.11
N ALA A 28 -14.20 -14.84 -22.11
CA ALA A 28 -15.33 -15.75 -22.22
C ALA A 28 -15.34 -16.79 -21.08
N MET A 29 -14.19 -17.37 -20.74
CA MET A 29 -14.06 -18.29 -19.60
C MET A 29 -14.47 -17.63 -18.28
N VAL A 30 -14.04 -16.37 -18.04
CA VAL A 30 -14.41 -15.61 -16.85
C VAL A 30 -15.91 -15.30 -16.82
N ARG A 31 -16.54 -14.98 -17.96
CA ARG A 31 -18.01 -14.75 -18.05
C ARG A 31 -18.82 -16.00 -17.72
N ILE A 32 -18.40 -17.16 -18.24
CA ILE A 32 -19.07 -18.44 -17.94
C ILE A 32 -18.92 -18.75 -16.45
N PHE A 33 -17.70 -18.62 -15.93
CA PHE A 33 -17.41 -18.87 -14.52
C PHE A 33 -18.18 -17.93 -13.57
N SER A 34 -18.34 -16.65 -13.92
CA SER A 34 -19.06 -15.69 -13.09
C SER A 34 -20.57 -15.93 -13.01
N ARG A 35 -21.15 -16.65 -13.99
CA ARG A 35 -22.54 -17.12 -13.94
C ARG A 35 -22.71 -18.41 -13.13
N GLY A 36 -21.62 -19.00 -12.65
CA GLY A 36 -21.62 -20.29 -11.94
C GLY A 36 -21.67 -21.50 -12.87
N ASP A 37 -21.52 -21.29 -14.18
CA ASP A 37 -21.51 -22.36 -15.16
C ASP A 37 -20.14 -23.05 -15.24
N VAL A 38 -20.14 -24.31 -15.64
CA VAL A 38 -18.93 -25.08 -15.91
C VAL A 38 -18.23 -24.55 -17.16
N VAL A 39 -16.92 -24.33 -17.09
CA VAL A 39 -16.11 -23.97 -18.26
C VAL A 39 -15.59 -25.24 -18.93
N ASP A 40 -16.20 -25.62 -20.05
CA ASP A 40 -15.75 -26.68 -20.95
C ASP A 40 -15.75 -26.22 -22.42
N LEU A 41 -15.33 -27.09 -23.33
CA LEU A 41 -15.23 -26.77 -24.76
C LEU A 41 -16.57 -26.40 -25.39
N ILE A 42 -17.67 -27.03 -24.96
CA ILE A 42 -19.01 -26.81 -25.50
C ILE A 42 -19.55 -25.47 -25.00
N THR A 43 -19.47 -25.23 -23.69
CA THR A 43 -19.91 -23.95 -23.10
C THR A 43 -19.11 -22.79 -23.63
N LEU A 44 -17.80 -22.97 -23.81
CA LEU A 44 -16.91 -21.93 -24.35
C LEU A 44 -17.21 -21.65 -25.83
N LYS A 45 -17.45 -22.68 -26.65
CA LYS A 45 -17.85 -22.52 -28.04
C LYS A 45 -19.18 -21.77 -28.15
N ASN A 46 -20.19 -22.16 -27.37
CA ASN A 46 -21.50 -21.50 -27.36
C ASN A 46 -21.38 -20.04 -26.93
N GLU A 47 -20.60 -19.73 -25.88
CA GLU A 47 -20.37 -18.35 -25.44
C GLU A 47 -19.70 -17.51 -26.53
N LEU A 48 -18.68 -18.06 -27.20
CA LEU A 48 -17.95 -17.37 -28.25
C LEU A 48 -18.79 -17.17 -29.52
N GLU A 49 -19.64 -18.13 -29.89
CA GLU A 49 -20.58 -17.99 -31.02
C GLU A 49 -21.60 -16.88 -30.76
N ASN A 50 -22.06 -16.72 -29.52
CA ASN A 50 -23.08 -15.73 -29.15
C ASN A 50 -22.54 -14.31 -28.90
N THR A 51 -21.23 -14.12 -28.65
CA THR A 51 -20.67 -12.82 -28.26
C THR A 51 -19.66 -12.27 -29.28
N ASP A 52 -18.50 -12.89 -29.37
CA ASP A 52 -17.33 -12.33 -30.05
C ASP A 52 -17.04 -12.99 -31.42
N GLY A 53 -17.82 -14.01 -31.79
CA GLY A 53 -17.67 -14.81 -33.01
C GLY A 53 -16.49 -15.78 -32.92
N LEU A 54 -16.75 -17.07 -33.11
CA LEU A 54 -15.76 -18.15 -33.00
C LEU A 54 -14.54 -17.95 -33.93
N GLY A 55 -14.73 -17.30 -35.08
CA GLY A 55 -13.64 -16.97 -36.01
C GLY A 55 -12.59 -16.01 -35.43
N THR A 56 -12.96 -15.16 -34.47
CA THR A 56 -12.04 -14.14 -33.92
C THR A 56 -11.03 -14.69 -32.92
N VAL A 57 -11.27 -15.90 -32.40
CA VAL A 57 -10.33 -16.62 -31.54
C VAL A 57 -9.51 -17.65 -32.30
N GLY A 58 -9.65 -17.77 -33.62
CA GLY A 58 -8.94 -18.77 -34.44
C GLY A 58 -9.77 -20.01 -34.80
N GLY A 59 -11.08 -20.01 -34.50
CA GLY A 59 -11.99 -21.09 -34.87
C GLY A 59 -11.94 -22.31 -33.96
N ALA A 60 -12.74 -23.33 -34.29
CA ALA A 60 -12.83 -24.56 -33.52
C ALA A 60 -11.51 -25.35 -33.47
N SER A 61 -10.70 -25.29 -34.54
CA SER A 61 -9.39 -25.95 -34.60
C SER A 61 -8.43 -25.40 -33.55
N TYR A 62 -8.41 -24.08 -33.35
CA TYR A 62 -7.52 -23.47 -32.36
C TYR A 62 -7.86 -23.91 -30.93
N LEU A 63 -9.15 -24.10 -30.62
CA LEU A 63 -9.58 -24.62 -29.33
C LEU A 63 -9.10 -26.07 -29.11
N SER A 64 -9.16 -26.90 -30.15
CA SER A 64 -8.63 -28.27 -30.09
C SER A 64 -7.12 -28.27 -29.89
N ASP A 65 -6.38 -27.43 -30.63
CA ASP A 65 -4.92 -27.31 -30.47
C ASP A 65 -4.52 -26.88 -29.05
N LEU A 66 -5.32 -26.03 -28.40
CA LEU A 66 -5.09 -25.61 -27.00
C LEU A 66 -5.27 -26.76 -26.01
N LEU A 67 -6.19 -27.70 -26.26
CA LEU A 67 -6.38 -28.88 -25.42
C LEU A 67 -5.19 -29.83 -25.53
N ASP A 68 -4.64 -29.98 -26.74
CA ASP A 68 -3.50 -30.85 -27.00
C ASP A 68 -2.16 -30.24 -26.55
N ALA A 69 -2.09 -28.90 -26.47
CA ALA A 69 -0.87 -28.18 -26.09
C ALA A 69 -0.51 -28.27 -24.59
N VAL A 70 -1.44 -28.72 -23.72
CA VAL A 70 -1.22 -28.74 -22.26
C VAL A 70 -1.16 -30.19 -21.75
N PRO A 71 0.04 -30.71 -21.43
CA PRO A 71 0.19 -32.09 -20.97
C PRO A 71 -0.41 -32.33 -19.57
N THR A 72 -0.38 -31.33 -18.68
CA THR A 72 -0.93 -31.43 -17.33
C THR A 72 -1.41 -30.06 -16.81
N ALA A 73 -2.50 -30.04 -16.04
CA ALA A 73 -2.98 -28.85 -15.33
C ALA A 73 -2.17 -28.54 -14.04
N ALA A 74 -1.28 -29.44 -13.61
CA ALA A 74 -0.53 -29.33 -12.36
C ALA A 74 0.34 -28.05 -12.28
N ASN A 75 0.87 -27.60 -13.42
CA ASN A 75 1.77 -26.44 -13.49
C ASN A 75 1.04 -25.14 -13.90
N ILE A 76 -0.28 -25.09 -13.83
CA ILE A 76 -1.05 -23.95 -14.32
C ILE A 76 -0.67 -22.62 -13.64
N THR A 77 -0.41 -22.64 -12.33
CA THR A 77 0.05 -21.48 -11.55
C THR A 77 1.38 -20.95 -12.07
N TYR A 78 2.31 -21.84 -12.42
CA TYR A 78 3.62 -21.47 -12.98
C TYR A 78 3.47 -20.83 -14.36
N HIS A 79 2.60 -21.38 -15.23
CA HIS A 79 2.35 -20.78 -16.54
C HIS A 79 1.64 -19.43 -16.44
N ALA A 80 0.67 -19.28 -15.54
CA ALA A 80 0.02 -18.00 -15.26
C ALA A 80 1.05 -16.95 -14.79
N GLN A 81 1.99 -17.33 -13.94
CA GLN A 81 3.08 -16.47 -13.49
C GLN A 81 3.98 -15.99 -14.64
N ILE A 82 4.28 -16.86 -15.61
CA ILE A 82 5.03 -16.46 -16.82
C ILE A 82 4.26 -15.42 -17.62
N VAL A 83 2.96 -15.64 -17.87
CA VAL A 83 2.10 -14.70 -18.61
C VAL A 83 2.06 -13.35 -17.88
N ARG A 84 1.86 -13.36 -16.56
CA ARG A 84 1.88 -12.17 -15.71
C ARG A 84 3.19 -11.39 -15.84
N ASN A 85 4.33 -12.07 -15.67
CA ASN A 85 5.64 -11.43 -15.76
C ASN A 85 5.87 -10.78 -17.13
N LYS A 86 5.49 -11.46 -18.21
CA LYS A 86 5.59 -10.89 -19.56
C LYS A 86 4.63 -9.73 -19.79
N ALA A 87 3.43 -9.74 -19.19
CA ALA A 87 2.50 -8.62 -19.24
C ALA A 87 3.02 -7.39 -18.50
N MET A 88 3.59 -7.58 -17.30
CA MET A 88 4.21 -6.50 -16.53
C MET A 88 5.36 -5.84 -17.30
N LEU A 89 6.21 -6.63 -17.95
CA LEU A 89 7.30 -6.09 -18.79
C LEU A 89 6.76 -5.25 -19.96
N ARG A 90 5.67 -5.66 -20.60
CA ARG A 90 5.05 -4.86 -21.66
C ARG A 90 4.48 -3.54 -21.12
N ARG A 91 3.76 -3.59 -19.99
CA ARG A 91 3.25 -2.37 -19.32
C ARG A 91 4.38 -1.42 -18.93
N LEU A 92 5.52 -1.94 -18.48
CA LEU A 92 6.71 -1.14 -18.17
C LEU A 92 7.31 -0.47 -19.42
N ILE A 93 7.39 -1.21 -20.53
CA ILE A 93 7.82 -0.65 -21.83
C ILE A 93 6.88 0.47 -22.27
N ASP A 94 5.57 0.28 -22.13
CA ASP A 94 4.57 1.31 -22.48
C ASP A 94 4.70 2.55 -21.59
N ALA A 95 4.90 2.37 -20.29
CA ALA A 95 5.12 3.45 -19.33
C ALA A 95 6.41 4.23 -19.65
N ALA A 96 7.52 3.52 -19.87
CA ALA A 96 8.80 4.14 -20.24
C ALA A 96 8.69 4.91 -21.56
N SER A 97 7.99 4.35 -22.55
CA SER A 97 7.73 5.03 -23.83
C SER A 97 6.87 6.28 -23.66
N GLY A 98 5.89 6.24 -22.74
CA GLY A 98 5.09 7.40 -22.36
C GLY A 98 5.93 8.51 -21.73
N ILE A 99 6.83 8.15 -20.81
CA ILE A 99 7.77 9.10 -20.18
C ILE A 99 8.66 9.75 -21.24
N ILE A 100 9.22 8.97 -22.17
CA ILE A 100 10.05 9.50 -23.27
C ILE A 100 9.27 10.51 -24.11
N ARG A 101 8.02 10.19 -24.48
CA ARG A 101 7.16 11.13 -25.24
C ARG A 101 6.88 12.40 -24.46
N ASN A 102 6.60 12.30 -23.16
CA ASN A 102 6.32 13.46 -22.30
C ASN A 102 7.56 14.37 -22.17
N VAL A 103 8.77 13.80 -22.07
CA VAL A 103 10.02 14.56 -22.02
C VAL A 103 10.33 15.24 -23.35
N GLN A 104 10.02 14.58 -24.47
CA GLN A 104 10.26 15.13 -25.82
C GLN A 104 9.22 16.18 -26.25
N GLY A 105 8.00 16.14 -25.70
CA GLY A 105 6.97 17.14 -25.90
C GLY A 105 7.31 18.43 -25.14
N GLN A 106 8.24 19.22 -25.67
CA GLN A 106 8.61 20.51 -25.08
C GLN A 106 7.43 21.49 -25.08
N GLY A 107 7.08 22.06 -23.91
CA GLY A 107 6.44 23.38 -23.90
C GLY A 107 5.51 23.74 -22.74
N GLU A 108 4.89 22.78 -22.03
CA GLU A 108 3.77 23.14 -21.12
C GLU A 108 3.94 22.71 -19.66
N LYS A 109 4.82 21.75 -19.35
CA LYS A 109 4.95 21.20 -17.99
C LYS A 109 6.27 21.57 -17.34
N SER A 110 6.24 21.79 -16.03
CA SER A 110 7.45 21.96 -15.22
C SER A 110 8.23 20.63 -15.12
N VAL A 111 9.51 20.70 -14.76
CA VAL A 111 10.35 19.50 -14.59
C VAL A 111 9.78 18.63 -13.46
N GLU A 112 9.30 19.27 -12.39
CA GLU A 112 8.67 18.64 -11.24
C GLU A 112 7.42 17.84 -11.66
N GLU A 113 6.56 18.42 -12.51
CA GLU A 113 5.36 17.73 -13.02
C GLU A 113 5.70 16.50 -13.86
N VAL A 114 6.76 16.57 -14.68
CA VAL A 114 7.21 15.45 -15.51
C VAL A 114 7.78 14.32 -14.65
N LEU A 115 8.55 14.66 -13.60
CA LEU A 115 9.06 13.68 -12.62
C LEU A 115 7.92 13.01 -11.86
N ASP A 116 6.96 13.78 -11.35
CA ASP A 116 5.76 13.29 -10.68
C ASP A 116 4.95 12.32 -11.56
N GLU A 117 4.75 12.67 -12.83
CA GLU A 117 4.00 11.82 -13.78
C GLU A 117 4.76 10.53 -14.12
N ALA A 118 6.09 10.60 -14.20
CA ALA A 118 6.95 9.43 -14.40
C ALA A 118 6.87 8.48 -13.19
N GLU A 119 6.99 9.00 -11.97
CA GLU A 119 6.85 8.21 -10.74
C GLU A 119 5.49 7.52 -10.69
N ARG A 120 4.39 8.26 -10.90
CA ARG A 120 3.04 7.69 -10.94
C ARG A 120 2.87 6.63 -12.02
N SER A 121 3.51 6.79 -13.17
CA SER A 121 3.40 5.83 -14.27
C SER A 121 4.13 4.53 -13.97
N VAL A 122 5.32 4.59 -13.39
CA VAL A 122 6.06 3.40 -12.93
C VAL A 122 5.33 2.74 -11.76
N PHE A 123 4.82 3.53 -10.80
CA PHE A 123 4.09 3.02 -9.65
C PHE A 123 2.82 2.25 -10.06
N ARG A 124 2.05 2.76 -11.02
CA ARG A 124 0.86 2.06 -11.56
C ARG A 124 1.20 0.70 -12.17
N VAL A 125 2.37 0.52 -12.78
CA VAL A 125 2.79 -0.79 -13.31
C VAL A 125 2.96 -1.78 -12.15
N ALA A 126 3.52 -1.34 -11.02
CA ALA A 126 3.67 -2.15 -9.82
C ALA A 126 2.33 -2.44 -9.12
N GLU A 127 1.42 -1.46 -9.07
CA GLU A 127 0.14 -1.56 -8.36
C GLU A 127 -0.94 -2.32 -9.15
N SER A 128 -0.81 -2.41 -10.49
CA SER A 128 -1.81 -2.99 -11.40
C SER A 128 -2.19 -4.47 -11.16
N HIS A 129 -1.75 -5.08 -10.06
CA HIS A 129 -2.14 -6.44 -9.68
C HIS A 129 -2.46 -6.68 -8.19
N ASP A 130 -2.42 -5.71 -7.28
CA ASP A 130 -2.87 -5.98 -5.89
C ASP A 130 -4.40 -5.89 -5.73
N ARG A 131 -5.15 -6.44 -6.70
CA ARG A 131 -6.56 -6.77 -6.50
C ARG A 131 -6.61 -7.99 -5.60
N ARG A 132 -6.48 -7.77 -4.29
CA ARG A 132 -6.99 -8.73 -3.29
C ARG A 132 -8.47 -8.91 -3.61
N GLY A 133 -8.82 -10.07 -4.16
CA GLY A 133 -10.20 -10.44 -4.45
C GLY A 133 -11.02 -10.59 -3.17
N PHE A 134 -12.20 -11.19 -3.28
CA PHE A 134 -12.97 -11.57 -2.10
C PHE A 134 -12.21 -12.64 -1.32
N VAL A 135 -11.83 -12.33 -0.09
CA VAL A 135 -11.27 -13.31 0.84
C VAL A 135 -12.41 -13.94 1.62
N ARG A 136 -12.42 -15.27 1.76
CA ARG A 136 -13.46 -15.92 2.55
C ARG A 136 -13.24 -15.60 4.02
N VAL A 137 -14.31 -15.26 4.75
CA VAL A 137 -14.23 -14.92 6.19
C VAL A 137 -13.48 -16.00 6.99
N LYS A 138 -13.69 -17.28 6.67
CA LYS A 138 -12.99 -18.42 7.30
C LYS A 138 -11.45 -18.35 7.23
N GLU A 139 -10.89 -17.73 6.19
CA GLU A 139 -9.45 -17.61 5.98
C GLU A 139 -8.84 -16.49 6.84
N ILE A 140 -9.64 -15.47 7.20
CA ILE A 140 -9.23 -14.36 8.07
C ILE A 140 -9.52 -14.67 9.54
N LEU A 141 -10.54 -15.48 9.81
CA LEU A 141 -11.00 -15.79 11.17
C LEU A 141 -9.90 -16.40 12.04
N HIS A 142 -9.15 -17.38 11.52
CA HIS A 142 -8.12 -18.05 12.32
C HIS A 142 -7.04 -17.06 12.76
N ARG A 143 -6.48 -16.30 11.82
CA ARG A 143 -5.49 -15.24 12.09
C ARG A 143 -6.03 -14.15 13.01
N THR A 144 -7.31 -13.81 12.88
CA THR A 144 -7.93 -12.80 13.74
C THR A 144 -8.08 -13.29 15.17
N MET A 145 -8.44 -14.56 15.36
CA MET A 145 -8.51 -15.17 16.69
C MET A 145 -7.13 -15.29 17.34
N GLU A 146 -6.10 -15.69 16.58
CA GLU A 146 -4.70 -15.68 17.05
C GLU A 146 -4.29 -14.28 17.55
N ASN A 147 -4.56 -13.23 16.76
CA ASN A 147 -4.28 -11.86 17.18
C ASN A 147 -5.03 -11.45 18.47
N ILE A 148 -6.28 -11.90 18.64
CA ILE A 148 -7.07 -11.60 19.84
C ILE A 148 -6.48 -12.30 21.07
N GLU A 149 -6.04 -13.55 20.93
CA GLU A 149 -5.38 -14.30 22.00
C GLU A 149 -4.06 -13.63 22.41
N GLU A 150 -3.23 -13.22 21.45
CA GLU A 150 -2.00 -12.46 21.71
C GLU A 150 -2.29 -11.14 22.45
N MET A 151 -3.34 -10.42 22.07
CA MET A 151 -3.76 -9.18 22.74
C MET A 151 -4.25 -9.41 24.17
N GLN A 152 -4.85 -10.57 24.46
CA GLN A 152 -5.30 -10.93 25.80
C GLN A 152 -4.13 -11.33 26.73
N GLU A 153 -3.09 -11.96 26.18
CA GLU A 153 -1.88 -12.33 26.92
C GLU A 153 -0.94 -11.15 27.19
N ALA A 154 -0.96 -10.13 26.33
CA ALA A 154 -0.21 -8.89 26.50
C ALA A 154 -0.68 -8.12 27.76
N SER A 155 0.07 -8.28 28.84
CA SER A 155 -0.19 -7.61 30.12
C SER A 155 0.04 -6.10 29.99
N GLY A 156 -1.03 -5.30 30.04
CA GLY A 156 -0.92 -3.83 30.05
C GLY A 156 -2.09 -3.06 29.44
N GLY A 157 -3.00 -3.73 28.72
CA GLY A 157 -4.25 -3.13 28.21
C GLY A 157 -4.07 -2.13 27.06
N ILE A 158 -2.85 -1.71 26.74
CA ILE A 158 -2.52 -0.88 25.58
C ILE A 158 -1.92 -1.79 24.51
N THR A 159 -2.69 -2.02 23.44
CA THR A 159 -2.31 -2.92 22.32
C THR A 159 -1.66 -2.15 21.17
N GLY A 160 -1.95 -0.85 21.08
CA GLY A 160 -1.39 0.05 20.08
C GLY A 160 -0.18 0.84 20.59
N SER A 161 0.31 1.75 19.75
CA SER A 161 1.38 2.68 20.12
C SER A 161 0.86 3.71 21.14
N PRO A 162 1.40 3.78 22.37
CA PRO A 162 0.88 4.67 23.41
C PRO A 162 1.14 6.14 23.07
N SER A 163 0.15 6.99 23.29
CA SER A 163 0.25 8.44 23.06
C SER A 163 1.13 9.16 24.09
N GLY A 164 1.39 8.53 25.24
CA GLY A 164 2.06 9.17 26.38
C GLY A 164 1.11 9.93 27.31
N PHE A 165 -0.20 9.90 27.02
CA PHE A 165 -1.26 10.44 27.87
C PHE A 165 -2.09 9.28 28.43
N PRO A 166 -1.91 8.90 29.71
CA PRO A 166 -2.54 7.70 30.26
C PRO A 166 -4.05 7.64 30.10
N ASP A 167 -4.75 8.76 30.30
CA ASP A 167 -6.20 8.82 30.16
C ASP A 167 -6.65 8.59 28.71
N LEU A 168 -5.89 9.12 27.75
CA LEU A 168 -6.18 8.91 26.33
C LEU A 168 -5.86 7.47 25.93
N ASP A 169 -4.74 6.93 26.39
CA ASP A 169 -4.31 5.56 26.09
C ASP A 169 -5.27 4.53 26.68
N LEU A 170 -5.87 4.82 27.83
CA LEU A 170 -6.94 4.00 28.40
C LEU A 170 -8.21 4.03 27.53
N MET A 171 -8.55 5.18 26.95
CA MET A 171 -9.73 5.32 26.09
C MET A 171 -9.53 4.72 24.70
N THR A 172 -8.32 4.80 24.15
CA THR A 172 -8.01 4.38 22.77
C THR A 172 -7.29 3.03 22.69
N THR A 173 -6.82 2.50 23.81
CA THR A 173 -5.87 1.36 23.87
C THR A 173 -4.57 1.61 23.08
N GLY A 174 -4.20 2.88 22.93
CA GLY A 174 -3.11 3.34 22.05
C GLY A 174 -3.51 3.44 20.57
N PHE A 175 -2.62 3.97 19.74
CA PHE A 175 -2.85 4.09 18.30
C PHE A 175 -2.62 2.75 17.59
N GLN A 176 -3.66 2.20 16.97
CA GLN A 176 -3.62 0.89 16.35
C GLN A 176 -2.98 0.92 14.95
N LYS A 177 -2.37 -0.19 14.55
CA LYS A 177 -1.79 -0.33 13.21
C LYS A 177 -2.90 -0.42 12.15
N GLY A 178 -2.81 0.42 11.12
CA GLY A 178 -3.78 0.48 10.03
C GLY A 178 -4.83 1.60 10.17
N ASP A 179 -4.91 2.24 11.33
CA ASP A 179 -5.85 3.34 11.56
C ASP A 179 -5.33 4.67 11.03
N LEU A 180 -6.26 5.49 10.53
CA LEU A 180 -6.02 6.91 10.26
C LEU A 180 -6.55 7.75 11.42
N VAL A 181 -5.65 8.27 12.24
CA VAL A 181 -6.00 9.15 13.38
C VAL A 181 -5.94 10.62 12.96
N ILE A 182 -7.07 11.33 13.06
CA ILE A 182 -7.18 12.73 12.65
C ILE A 182 -7.28 13.63 13.88
N VAL A 183 -6.36 14.58 14.02
CA VAL A 183 -6.39 15.60 15.08
C VAL A 183 -6.75 16.96 14.51
N ALA A 184 -7.99 17.39 14.80
CA ALA A 184 -8.55 18.64 14.32
C ALA A 184 -8.71 19.66 15.45
N GLY A 185 -8.72 20.94 15.10
CA GLY A 185 -8.81 22.04 16.05
C GLY A 185 -8.50 23.38 15.41
N ARG A 186 -8.97 24.47 16.01
CA ARG A 186 -8.75 25.83 15.50
C ARG A 186 -7.26 26.24 15.56
N PRO A 187 -6.83 27.27 14.82
CA PRO A 187 -5.53 27.89 15.01
C PRO A 187 -5.28 28.26 16.49
N ALA A 188 -4.03 28.17 16.93
CA ALA A 188 -3.60 28.42 18.31
C ALA A 188 -4.17 27.48 19.42
N MET A 189 -4.94 26.44 19.08
CA MET A 189 -5.45 25.46 20.06
C MET A 189 -4.41 24.38 20.47
N GLY A 190 -3.15 24.51 20.05
CA GLY A 190 -2.08 23.62 20.50
C GLY A 190 -1.95 22.27 19.77
N LYS A 191 -2.63 22.06 18.63
CA LYS A 191 -2.53 20.82 17.83
C LYS A 191 -1.09 20.36 17.60
N THR A 192 -0.26 21.24 17.05
CA THR A 192 1.15 20.94 16.76
C THR A 192 1.91 20.60 18.03
N SER A 193 1.67 21.31 19.13
CA SER A 193 2.31 21.00 20.41
C SER A 193 1.91 19.60 20.90
N TRP A 194 0.62 19.25 20.83
CA TRP A 194 0.15 17.92 21.23
C TRP A 194 0.76 16.81 20.37
N ILE A 195 0.75 16.96 19.04
CA ILE A 195 1.34 15.99 18.10
C ILE A 195 2.83 15.77 18.41
N LEU A 196 3.57 16.86 18.66
CA LEU A 196 4.99 16.75 19.00
C LEU A 196 5.23 16.06 20.35
N ASN A 197 4.37 16.28 21.35
CA ASN A 197 4.50 15.55 22.62
C ASN A 197 4.24 14.05 22.46
N VAL A 198 3.24 13.68 21.66
CA VAL A 198 2.99 12.27 21.31
C VAL A 198 4.19 11.66 20.60
N ALA A 199 4.69 12.32 19.55
CA ALA A 199 5.84 11.85 18.78
C ALA A 199 7.09 11.71 19.67
N GLN A 200 7.33 12.68 20.56
CA GLN A 200 8.43 12.63 21.51
C GLN A 200 8.30 11.48 22.49
N SER A 201 7.11 11.24 23.04
CA SER A 201 6.88 10.12 23.96
C SER A 201 7.14 8.78 23.28
N LEU A 202 6.64 8.61 22.06
CA LEU A 202 6.86 7.40 21.27
C LEU A 202 8.35 7.16 20.98
N ALA A 203 9.07 8.20 20.55
CA ALA A 203 10.48 8.08 20.21
C ALA A 203 11.37 7.88 21.45
N ILE A 204 11.19 8.68 22.52
CA ILE A 204 12.09 8.68 23.69
C ILE A 204 11.71 7.59 24.70
N ASN A 205 10.43 7.42 25.02
CA ASN A 205 9.99 6.54 26.10
C ASN A 205 9.68 5.11 25.62
N HIS A 206 9.31 4.96 24.34
CA HIS A 206 8.86 3.68 23.77
C HIS A 206 9.74 3.19 22.61
N ASP A 207 10.88 3.84 22.36
CA ASP A 207 11.87 3.45 21.35
C ASP A 207 11.25 3.15 19.97
N THR A 208 10.21 3.91 19.62
CA THR A 208 9.44 3.72 18.40
C THR A 208 9.83 4.81 17.39
N PRO A 209 10.39 4.46 16.21
CA PRO A 209 10.74 5.45 15.20
C PRO A 209 9.51 6.23 14.72
N VAL A 210 9.61 7.57 14.65
CA VAL A 210 8.51 8.45 14.23
C VAL A 210 8.93 9.35 13.08
N ALA A 211 8.20 9.30 11.96
CA ALA A 211 8.36 10.24 10.85
C ALA A 211 7.38 11.41 10.98
N ILE A 212 7.88 12.64 10.83
CA ILE A 212 7.08 13.87 10.93
C ILE A 212 7.19 14.66 9.63
N PHE A 213 6.04 14.93 9.02
CA PHE A 213 5.91 15.80 7.87
C PHE A 213 5.27 17.12 8.31
N SER A 214 6.02 18.21 8.22
CA SER A 214 5.54 19.55 8.61
C SER A 214 5.55 20.47 7.41
N LEU A 215 4.37 21.07 7.14
CA LEU A 215 4.17 22.05 6.07
C LEU A 215 4.05 23.49 6.60
N GLU A 216 3.89 23.67 7.91
CA GLU A 216 3.71 24.99 8.55
C GLU A 216 5.00 25.50 9.21
N MET A 217 5.78 24.59 9.79
CA MET A 217 6.97 24.92 10.57
C MET A 217 8.23 24.32 9.95
N SER A 218 9.36 25.03 10.05
CA SER A 218 10.66 24.50 9.64
C SER A 218 11.14 23.40 10.58
N LYS A 219 12.06 22.55 10.10
CA LYS A 219 12.67 21.47 10.89
C LYS A 219 13.35 22.00 12.15
N GLU A 220 14.03 23.15 12.07
CA GLU A 220 14.71 23.79 13.20
C GLU A 220 13.70 24.23 14.27
N GLN A 221 12.55 24.77 13.85
CA GLN A 221 11.50 25.19 14.78
C GLN A 221 10.86 24.01 15.51
N LEU A 222 10.73 22.84 14.85
CA LEU A 222 10.25 21.62 15.49
C LEU A 222 11.27 21.08 16.50
N VAL A 223 12.54 20.99 16.12
CA VAL A 223 13.63 20.55 17.01
C VAL A 223 13.73 21.45 18.23
N GLN A 224 13.60 22.77 18.04
CA GLN A 224 13.56 23.72 19.16
C GLN A 224 12.41 23.41 20.13
N ARG A 225 11.23 23.05 19.63
CA ARG A 225 10.10 22.66 20.48
C ARG A 225 10.35 21.35 21.22
N PHE A 226 10.93 20.34 20.57
CA PHE A 226 11.31 19.08 21.22
C PHE A 226 12.31 19.32 22.36
N LEU A 227 13.33 20.13 22.12
CA LEU A 227 14.33 20.50 23.12
C LEU A 227 13.71 21.23 24.31
N CYS A 228 12.82 22.20 24.06
CA CYS A 228 12.11 22.90 25.13
C CYS A 228 11.19 21.97 25.94
N ALA A 229 10.48 21.06 25.27
CA ALA A 229 9.57 20.12 25.92
C ALA A 229 10.32 19.14 26.82
N GLU A 230 11.40 18.54 26.31
CA GLU A 230 12.22 17.57 27.06
C GLU A 230 13.02 18.24 28.17
N GLY A 231 13.67 19.38 27.87
CA GLY A 231 14.48 20.13 28.83
C GLY A 231 13.66 20.91 29.87
N LYS A 232 12.32 20.98 29.69
CA LYS A 232 11.40 21.81 30.48
C LYS A 232 11.88 23.25 30.59
N VAL A 233 12.23 23.84 29.45
CA VAL A 233 12.74 25.21 29.33
C VAL A 233 11.73 26.10 28.60
N ASP A 234 11.64 27.35 29.02
CA ASP A 234 10.77 28.35 28.41
C ASP A 234 11.22 28.66 26.97
N ALA A 235 10.32 28.44 26.01
CA ALA A 235 10.59 28.64 24.59
C ALA A 235 10.80 30.12 24.20
N GLN A 236 10.21 31.07 24.93
CA GLN A 236 10.45 32.50 24.72
C GLN A 236 11.84 32.89 25.21
N LYS A 237 12.29 32.40 26.37
CA LYS A 237 13.66 32.64 26.83
C LYS A 237 14.71 32.07 25.89
N LEU A 238 14.49 30.85 25.39
CA LEU A 238 15.39 30.23 24.41
C LEU A 238 15.48 31.07 23.14
N ARG A 239 14.34 31.56 22.62
CA ARG A 239 14.33 32.46 21.43
C ARG A 239 15.00 33.80 21.68
N GLN A 240 14.92 34.33 22.90
CA GLN A 240 15.58 35.58 23.27
C GLN A 240 17.07 35.41 23.63
N GLY A 241 17.57 34.17 23.73
CA GLY A 241 18.94 33.87 24.16
C GLY A 241 19.21 34.20 25.64
N ARG A 242 18.16 34.27 26.47
CA ARG A 242 18.24 34.70 27.88
C ARG A 242 18.19 33.55 28.88
N MET A 243 18.80 32.42 28.54
CA MET A 243 18.77 31.24 29.39
C MET A 243 19.87 31.28 30.44
N ASN A 244 19.54 30.82 31.64
CA ASN A 244 20.52 30.66 32.70
C ASN A 244 21.34 29.37 32.52
N GLU A 245 22.41 29.23 33.29
CA GLU A 245 23.34 28.09 33.17
C GLU A 245 22.65 26.74 33.45
N GLU A 246 21.67 26.70 34.34
CA GLU A 246 20.91 25.49 34.68
C GLU A 246 19.96 25.06 33.55
N GLU A 247 19.28 26.03 32.91
CA GLU A 247 18.45 25.81 31.72
C GLU A 247 19.29 25.30 30.55
N TRP A 248 20.51 25.81 30.38
CA TRP A 248 21.48 25.29 29.40
C TRP A 248 21.88 23.85 29.67
N LYS A 249 22.15 23.49 30.94
CA LYS A 249 22.46 22.10 31.33
C LYS A 249 21.29 21.16 31.02
N ARG A 250 20.05 21.55 31.33
CA ARG A 250 18.85 20.76 31.02
C ARG A 250 18.65 20.56 29.52
N LEU A 251 18.91 21.60 28.72
CA LEU A 251 18.85 21.49 27.26
C LEU A 251 19.92 20.58 26.67
N ALA A 252 21.14 20.60 27.22
CA ALA A 252 22.19 19.69 26.80
C ALA A 252 21.82 18.21 27.07
N VAL A 253 21.21 17.93 28.23
CA VAL A 253 20.70 16.59 28.55
C VAL A 253 19.57 16.19 27.59
N ALA A 254 18.63 17.10 27.31
CA ALA A 254 17.55 16.87 26.36
C ALA A 254 18.06 16.57 24.95
N ALA A 255 19.07 17.31 24.47
CA ALA A 255 19.70 17.07 23.19
C ALA A 255 20.35 15.69 23.12
N GLY A 256 20.99 15.25 24.21
CA GLY A 256 21.56 13.90 24.31
C GLY A 256 20.51 12.82 24.14
N ARG A 257 19.35 12.95 24.82
CA ARG A 257 18.23 11.99 24.70
C ARG A 257 17.61 11.97 23.30
N LEU A 258 17.40 13.13 22.71
CA LEU A 258 16.88 13.23 21.33
C LEU A 258 17.83 12.65 20.30
N ASN A 259 19.14 12.73 20.52
CA ASN A 259 20.14 12.17 19.62
C ASN A 259 20.21 10.64 19.67
N THR A 260 19.80 10.03 20.78
CA THR A 260 19.75 8.57 20.95
C THR A 260 18.41 7.96 20.59
N ALA A 261 17.38 8.78 20.39
CA ALA A 261 16.06 8.33 19.98
C ALA A 261 16.09 7.86 18.51
N PRO A 262 15.33 6.80 18.15
CA PRO A 262 15.35 6.19 16.84
C PRO A 262 14.61 6.98 15.75
#